data_AF-A0A3B0XYD1-F1
#
_entry.id   AF-A0A3B0XYD1-F1
#
_cell.length_a   1.000
_cell.length_b   1.000
_cell.length_c   1.000
_cell.angle_alpha   90.00
_cell.angle_beta   90.00
_cell.angle_gamma   90.00
#
_symmetry.space_group_name_H-M   'P 1'
#
loop_
_entity.id
_entity.type
_entity.pdbx_description
1 polymer ?
#
loop_
_entity_poly.entity_id
_entity_poly.type
_entity_poly.pdbx_seq_one_letter_code
_entity_poly.pdbx_strand_id
1 'polypeptide(L)' 'PAELQLVEPLRCLRLMHYACWLARRWSDPSFPMNFPWFNTTNYWEQHVLELREQFSLLQENETLHL' A
#
# COMPACT_ATOMS: atom_id res chain seq x y z
N PRO A 1 23.11 -7.62 6.59
CA PRO A 1 23.00 -7.14 5.19
C PRO A 1 22.08 -5.92 5.11
N ALA A 2 22.56 -4.79 4.58
CA ALA A 2 21.82 -3.51 4.56
C ALA A 2 20.51 -3.57 3.75
N GLU A 3 20.46 -4.42 2.71
CA GLU A 3 19.29 -4.56 1.83
C GLU A 3 18.05 -5.10 2.55
N LEU A 4 18.22 -5.91 3.61
CA LEU A 4 17.08 -6.43 4.37
C LEU A 4 16.32 -5.33 5.12
N GLN A 5 16.98 -4.22 5.44
CA GLN A 5 16.32 -3.08 6.09
C GLN A 5 15.35 -2.35 5.14
N LEU A 6 15.48 -2.57 3.83
CA LEU A 6 14.64 -1.95 2.82
C LEU A 6 13.33 -2.69 2.59
N VAL A 7 13.14 -3.88 3.18
CA VAL A 7 11.94 -4.70 2.94
C VAL A 7 10.66 -3.96 3.34
N GLU A 8 10.57 -3.47 4.58
CA GLU A 8 9.38 -2.75 5.05
C GLU A 8 9.16 -1.40 4.33
N PRO A 9 10.20 -0.57 4.09
CA PRO A 9 10.06 0.64 3.29
C PRO A 9 9.57 0.38 1.85
N LEU A 10 10.14 -0.60 1.17
CA LEU A 10 9.76 -0.92 -0.21
C LEU A 10 8.35 -1.52 -0.29
N ARG A 11 7.93 -2.31 0.72
CA ARG A 11 6.54 -2.79 0.81
C ARG A 11 5.56 -1.63 0.97
N CYS A 12 5.84 -0.68 1.87
CA CYS A 12 5.01 0.51 2.06
C CYS A 12 4.87 1.32 0.76
N LEU A 13 5.99 1.57 0.08
CA LEU A 13 5.98 2.24 -1.23
C LEU A 13 5.09 1.47 -2.23
N ARG A 14 5.25 0.15 -2.33
CA ARG A 14 4.45 -0.68 -3.25
C ARG A 14 2.95 -0.54 -3.00
N LEU A 15 2.50 -0.55 -1.74
CA LEU A 15 1.09 -0.40 -1.38
C LEU A 15 0.51 0.93 -1.87
N MET A 16 1.20 2.04 -1.57
CA MET A 16 0.77 3.38 -1.99
C MET A 16 0.80 3.53 -3.51
N HIS A 17 1.86 3.04 -4.16
CA HIS A 17 1.99 3.11 -5.62
C HIS A 17 0.91 2.32 -6.34
N TYR A 18 0.49 1.16 -5.81
CA TYR A 18 -0.56 0.35 -6.39
C TYR A 18 -1.92 1.07 -6.39
N ALA A 19 -2.33 1.63 -5.23
CA ALA A 19 -3.56 2.41 -5.15
C ALA A 19 -3.52 3.65 -6.05
N CYS A 20 -2.38 4.35 -6.09
CA CYS A 20 -2.18 5.50 -6.97
C CYS A 20 -2.26 5.11 -8.47
N TRP A 21 -1.69 3.97 -8.84
CA TRP A 21 -1.73 3.46 -10.21
C TRP A 21 -3.17 3.18 -10.67
N LEU A 22 -4.00 2.57 -9.80
CA LEU A 22 -5.43 2.38 -10.06
C LEU A 22 -6.14 3.72 -10.23
N ALA A 23 -5.94 4.67 -9.30
CA ALA A 23 -6.58 5.97 -9.33
C ALA A 23 -6.25 6.77 -10.60
N ARG A 24 -4.97 6.80 -11.01
CA ARG A 24 -4.51 7.54 -12.20
C ARG A 24 -5.12 7.03 -13.50
N ARG A 25 -5.52 5.76 -13.53
CA ARG A 25 -6.07 5.10 -14.72
C ARG A 25 -7.58 4.91 -14.66
N TRP A 26 -8.25 5.49 -13.68
CA TRP A 26 -9.68 5.27 -13.47
C TRP A 26 -10.57 5.73 -14.64
N SER A 27 -10.09 6.67 -15.47
CA SER A 27 -10.78 7.11 -16.68
C SER A 27 -10.75 6.09 -17.83
N ASP A 28 -9.85 5.10 -17.81
CA ASP A 28 -9.83 3.98 -18.76
C ASP A 28 -10.97 3.01 -18.39
N PRO A 29 -11.96 2.75 -19.27
CA PRO A 29 -13.10 1.89 -18.97
C PRO A 29 -12.73 0.47 -18.51
N SER A 30 -11.55 -0.01 -18.90
CA SER A 30 -11.03 -1.30 -18.45
C SER A 30 -10.83 -1.35 -16.93
N PHE A 31 -10.57 -0.22 -16.27
CA PHE A 31 -10.25 -0.18 -14.83
C PHE A 31 -11.48 -0.38 -13.96
N PRO A 32 -12.57 0.41 -14.11
CA PRO A 32 -13.81 0.13 -13.39
C PRO A 32 -14.35 -1.29 -13.64
N MET A 33 -14.16 -1.83 -14.85
CA MET A 33 -14.59 -3.19 -15.19
C MET A 33 -13.81 -4.29 -14.45
N ASN A 34 -12.48 -4.16 -14.37
CA ASN A 34 -11.62 -5.18 -13.75
C ASN A 34 -11.38 -4.95 -12.25
N PHE A 35 -11.54 -3.71 -11.78
CA PHE A 35 -11.31 -3.30 -10.40
C PHE A 35 -12.53 -2.58 -9.79
N PRO A 36 -13.75 -3.15 -9.87
CA PRO A 36 -14.97 -2.48 -9.41
C PRO A 36 -14.98 -2.18 -7.91
N TRP A 37 -14.21 -2.95 -7.13
CA TRP A 37 -14.06 -2.80 -5.68
C TRP A 37 -13.25 -1.56 -5.28
N PHE A 38 -12.45 -0.98 -6.18
CA PHE A 38 -11.51 0.10 -5.86
C PHE A 38 -12.20 1.38 -5.36
N ASN A 39 -13.40 1.68 -5.87
CA ASN A 39 -14.15 2.87 -5.47
C ASN A 39 -15.19 2.60 -4.36
N THR A 40 -15.00 1.52 -3.59
CA THR A 40 -15.89 1.16 -2.47
C THR A 40 -15.31 1.61 -1.14
N THR A 41 -16.18 1.95 -0.18
CA THR A 41 -15.75 2.31 1.18
C THR A 41 -14.94 1.18 1.83
N ASN A 42 -15.40 -0.07 1.69
CA ASN A 42 -14.75 -1.23 2.29
C ASN A 42 -13.29 -1.40 1.82
N TYR A 43 -13.00 -1.18 0.53
CA TYR A 43 -11.62 -1.22 0.04
C TYR A 43 -10.74 -0.17 0.73
N TRP A 44 -11.22 1.08 0.83
CA TRP A 44 -10.44 2.16 1.44
C TRP A 44 -10.28 2.00 2.95
N GLU A 45 -11.28 1.45 3.65
CA GLU A 45 -11.17 1.08 5.06
C GLU A 45 -10.08 0.03 5.28
N GLN A 46 -10.07 -1.04 4.47
CA GLN A 46 -9.05 -2.08 4.50
C GLN A 46 -7.66 -1.53 4.15
N HIS A 47 -7.57 -0.70 3.12
CA HIS A 47 -6.30 -0.10 2.70
C HIS A 47 -5.71 0.83 3.76
N VAL A 48 -6.54 1.62 4.44
CA VAL A 48 -6.09 2.46 5.55
C VAL A 48 -5.63 1.61 6.75
N LEU A 49 -6.32 0.51 7.06
CA LEU A 49 -5.88 -0.42 8.10
C LEU A 49 -4.52 -1.04 7.76
N GLU A 50 -4.37 -1.54 6.53
CA GLU A 50 -3.10 -2.10 6.03
C GLU A 50 -1.94 -1.10 6.12
N LEU A 51 -2.16 0.17 5.76
CA LEU A 51 -1.14 1.21 5.89
C LEU A 51 -0.76 1.49 7.35
N ARG A 52 -1.69 1.39 8.29
CA ARG A 52 -1.41 1.54 9.74
C ARG A 52 -0.59 0.37 10.27
N GLU A 53 -0.94 -0.85 9.87
CA GLU A 53 -0.16 -2.04 10.23
C GLU A 53 1.26 -1.96 9.65
N GLN A 54 1.39 -1.57 8.38
CA GLN A 54 2.69 -1.38 7.73
C GLN A 54 3.51 -0.27 8.40
N PHE A 55 2.87 0.79 8.87
CA PHE A 55 3.54 1.84 9.65
C PHE A 55 4.08 1.30 10.98
N SER A 56 3.32 0.46 11.68
CA SER A 56 3.79 -0.19 12.92
C SER A 56 5.03 -1.06 12.65
N LEU A 57 5.04 -1.85 11.57
CA LEU A 57 6.18 -2.69 11.20
C LEU A 57 7.43 -1.88 10.85
N LEU A 58 7.26 -0.72 10.20
CA LEU A 58 8.36 0.20 9.92
C LEU A 58 9.02 0.71 11.21
N GLN A 59 8.20 1.09 12.20
CA GLN A 59 8.72 1.57 13.50
C GLN A 59 9.39 0.46 14.31
N GLU A 60 8.82 -0.75 14.30
CA GLU A 60 9.42 -1.91 14.98
C GLU A 60 10.76 -2.30 14.35
N ASN A 61 10.83 -2.34 13.02
CA ASN A 61 12.08 -2.65 12.31
C ASN A 61 13.16 -1.58 12.55
N GLU A 62 12.78 -0.29 12.60
CA GLU A 62 13.69 0.79 12.99
C GLU A 62 14.21 0.59 14.42
N THR A 63 13.34 0.17 15.34
CA THR A 63 13.69 -0.05 16.75
C THR A 63 14.61 -1.26 16.95
N LEU A 64 14.47 -2.32 16.16
CA LEU A 64 15.32 -3.53 16.22
C LEU A 64 16.73 -3.34 15.63
N HIS A 65 16.97 -2.19 14.99
CA HIS A 65 18.24 -1.84 14.35
C HIS A 65 19.06 -0.79 15.11
N LEU A 66 18.53 -0.27 16.24
CA LEU A 66 19.25 0.55 17.23
C LEU A 66 19.82 -0.31 18.36
#